data_AF-A0A916C0C6-F1
#
_entry.id   AF-A0A916C0C6-F1
#
_cell.length_a   1.000
_cell.length_b   1.000
_cell.length_c   1.000
_cell.angle_alpha   90.00
_cell.angle_beta   90.00
_cell.angle_gamma   90.00
#
_symmetry.space_group_name_H-M   'P 1'
#
loop_
_entity.id
_entity.type
_entity.pdbx_description
1 polymer ?
#
loop_
_entity_poly.entity_id
_entity_poly.type
_entity_poly.pdbx_seq_one_letter_code
_entity_poly.pdbx_strand_id
1 'polypeptide(L)'
;MRRNPERLAWTVLLISLFMCIGLAVSVPLTVGSIVNDSSETAAITLDVQRGTALVSRAGVAEPIGVNTSLPNVPEGASIRADENVQALLTIRSPQDNSILETVQIYGSTDLEIVRAQLPRFQMSARPHQIELLTNIGRVRVNIANSSRPIEAVLITPQARTTLQEGSYAFEVSNDETQLTVREGAAQISAQGKLQELSQQQRTVVKLNGPPSGVLSPVRNLVSNGNFRVPLSDTWDLYNDLQNTREREGTVTIQAVGGQRSAVFERRGFYHAATGMRQSINADVRGFTSLRLHFVVQILGQDVPVCGALGTECPMMFELEYKDQENNAAKFLQGFYAVPDASGANPPYNLGSGNREEHQRIPLNGAYTYELNLIETLKPTQITSIKFYASGHTYHSSVAEVELLGEQ
;
A
#
# COMPACT_ATOMS: atom_id res chain seq x y z
N MET A 1 -12.20 59.61 -49.14
CA MET A 1 -12.01 58.13 -49.20
C MET A 1 -12.07 57.54 -50.64
N ARG A 2 -11.67 58.29 -51.69
CA ARG A 2 -11.59 57.79 -53.09
C ARG A 2 -10.29 58.27 -53.77
N ARG A 3 -9.11 57.87 -53.27
CA ARG A 3 -7.85 58.35 -53.86
C ARG A 3 -6.73 57.33 -54.07
N ASN A 4 -6.94 56.04 -53.82
CA ASN A 4 -6.08 54.92 -54.28
C ASN A 4 -6.73 53.56 -53.93
N PRO A 5 -7.66 53.04 -54.76
CA PRO A 5 -8.35 51.77 -54.48
C PRO A 5 -7.39 50.58 -54.39
N GLU A 6 -6.29 50.62 -55.14
CA GLU A 6 -5.26 49.58 -55.13
C GLU A 6 -4.57 49.43 -53.77
N ARG A 7 -4.25 50.54 -53.10
CA ARG A 7 -3.65 50.50 -51.75
C ARG A 7 -4.62 49.90 -50.74
N LEU A 8 -5.92 50.23 -50.84
CA LEU A 8 -6.94 49.66 -49.97
C LEU A 8 -7.05 48.14 -50.18
N ALA A 9 -7.09 47.68 -51.45
CA ALA A 9 -7.15 46.26 -51.79
C ALA A 9 -5.93 45.48 -51.27
N TRP A 10 -4.72 46.01 -51.46
CA TRP A 10 -3.50 45.41 -50.91
C TRP A 10 -3.49 45.36 -49.38
N THR A 11 -3.99 46.40 -48.72
CA THR A 11 -4.06 46.43 -47.25
C THR A 11 -5.02 45.36 -46.73
N VAL A 12 -6.19 45.20 -47.35
CA VAL A 12 -7.17 44.16 -46.99
C VAL A 12 -6.60 42.75 -47.22
N LEU A 13 -5.93 42.51 -48.35
CA LEU A 13 -5.29 41.22 -48.65
C LEU A 13 -4.18 40.87 -47.66
N LEU A 14 -3.35 41.86 -47.27
CA LEU A 14 -2.30 41.63 -46.28
C LEU A 14 -2.90 41.34 -44.90
N ILE A 15 -3.92 42.09 -44.47
CA ILE A 15 -4.59 41.84 -43.19
C ILE A 15 -5.23 40.45 -43.17
N SER A 16 -5.95 40.06 -44.23
CA SER A 16 -6.57 38.73 -44.29
C SER A 16 -5.54 37.61 -44.34
N LEU A 17 -4.41 37.80 -45.04
CA LEU A 17 -3.29 36.87 -45.05
C LEU A 17 -2.67 36.71 -43.66
N PHE A 18 -2.33 37.80 -42.98
CA PHE A 18 -1.77 37.75 -41.64
C PHE A 18 -2.76 37.18 -40.62
N MET A 19 -4.05 37.47 -40.76
CA MET A 19 -5.10 36.88 -39.93
C MET A 19 -5.23 35.38 -40.16
N CYS A 20 -5.18 34.93 -41.42
CA CYS A 20 -5.23 33.52 -41.78
C CYS A 20 -4.02 32.75 -41.24
N ILE A 21 -2.80 33.27 -41.46
CA ILE A 21 -1.57 32.69 -40.92
C ILE A 21 -1.60 32.69 -39.38
N GLY A 22 -2.01 33.80 -38.79
CA GLY A 22 -2.16 33.96 -37.35
C GLY A 22 -3.05 32.89 -36.76
N LEU A 23 -4.25 32.69 -37.32
CA LEU A 23 -5.19 31.66 -36.88
C LEU A 23 -4.66 30.24 -37.13
N ALA A 24 -4.05 29.98 -38.28
CA ALA A 24 -3.50 28.67 -38.63
C ALA A 24 -2.38 28.22 -37.67
N VAL A 25 -1.65 29.16 -37.07
CA VAL A 25 -0.61 28.89 -36.08
C VAL A 25 -1.15 28.96 -34.65
N SER A 26 -1.94 29.98 -34.31
CA SER A 26 -2.40 30.21 -32.94
C SER A 26 -3.36 29.12 -32.47
N VAL A 27 -4.25 28.62 -33.33
CA VAL A 27 -5.27 27.63 -32.94
C VAL A 27 -4.63 26.28 -32.59
N PRO A 28 -3.75 25.67 -33.41
CA PRO A 28 -3.09 24.43 -33.01
C PRO A 28 -2.22 24.57 -31.76
N LEU A 29 -1.55 25.72 -31.60
CA LEU A 29 -0.73 25.97 -30.40
C LEU A 29 -1.58 26.12 -29.14
N THR A 30 -2.69 26.85 -29.19
CA THR A 30 -3.57 27.01 -28.02
C THR A 30 -4.27 25.69 -27.69
N VAL A 31 -4.76 24.96 -28.69
CA VAL A 31 -5.34 23.62 -28.49
C VAL A 31 -4.30 22.68 -27.89
N GLY A 32 -3.08 22.65 -28.42
CA GLY A 32 -2.00 21.81 -27.92
C GLY A 32 -1.58 22.15 -26.49
N SER A 33 -1.55 23.42 -26.12
CA SER A 33 -1.28 23.84 -24.74
C SER A 33 -2.41 23.45 -23.79
N ILE A 34 -3.68 23.70 -24.15
CA ILE A 34 -4.83 23.30 -23.33
C ILE A 34 -4.86 21.78 -23.11
N VAL A 35 -4.60 21.01 -24.16
CA VAL A 35 -4.57 19.54 -24.07
C VAL A 35 -3.44 19.06 -23.16
N ASN A 36 -2.28 19.70 -23.17
CA ASN A 36 -1.14 19.28 -22.34
C ASN A 36 -1.22 19.76 -20.89
N ASP A 37 -1.71 20.98 -20.66
CA ASP A 37 -1.61 21.66 -19.37
C ASP A 37 -2.91 21.61 -18.54
N SER A 38 -4.04 21.17 -19.12
CA SER A 38 -5.27 20.96 -18.35
C SER A 38 -5.10 19.76 -17.41
N SER A 39 -5.31 19.97 -16.12
CA SER A 39 -5.32 18.93 -15.09
C SER A 39 -6.72 18.72 -14.49
N GLU A 40 -6.88 17.58 -13.81
CA GLU A 40 -8.04 17.19 -13.01
C GLU A 40 -7.53 16.55 -11.69
N THR A 41 -8.29 16.70 -10.61
CA THR A 41 -7.92 16.15 -9.29
C THR A 41 -8.14 14.64 -9.23
N ALA A 42 -7.24 13.94 -8.55
CA ALA A 42 -7.37 12.51 -8.30
C ALA A 42 -8.60 12.17 -7.46
N ALA A 43 -9.13 10.96 -7.64
CA ALA A 43 -10.12 10.42 -6.72
C ALA A 43 -9.41 9.82 -5.51
N ILE A 44 -9.53 10.47 -4.35
CA ILE A 44 -8.84 10.07 -3.11
C ILE A 44 -9.86 9.53 -2.11
N THR A 45 -9.60 8.35 -1.58
CA THR A 45 -10.40 7.71 -0.52
C THR A 45 -9.51 7.38 0.66
N LEU A 46 -9.97 7.69 1.88
CA LEU A 46 -9.35 7.28 3.12
C LEU A 46 -10.18 6.18 3.78
N ASP A 47 -9.60 5.00 3.95
CA ASP A 47 -10.23 3.87 4.64
C ASP A 47 -9.55 3.66 5.99
N VAL A 48 -10.29 3.82 7.09
CA VAL A 48 -9.77 3.63 8.45
C VAL A 48 -9.99 2.18 8.86
N GLN A 49 -8.88 1.47 9.00
CA GLN A 49 -8.83 0.04 9.33
C GLN A 49 -8.92 -0.18 10.86
N ARG A 50 -8.37 0.75 11.65
CA ARG A 50 -8.39 0.72 13.11
C ARG A 50 -8.42 2.13 13.68
N GLY A 51 -9.16 2.34 14.76
CA GLY A 51 -9.23 3.62 15.47
C GLY A 51 -10.11 4.66 14.76
N THR A 52 -9.79 5.94 14.97
CA THR A 52 -10.48 7.07 14.32
C THR A 52 -9.44 8.08 13.86
N ALA A 53 -9.35 8.30 12.54
CA ALA A 53 -8.49 9.31 11.96
C ALA A 53 -9.19 10.67 11.93
N LEU A 54 -8.45 11.76 12.14
CA LEU A 54 -8.97 13.12 12.06
C LEU A 54 -8.56 13.73 10.72
N VAL A 55 -9.53 14.14 9.90
CA VAL A 55 -9.29 14.76 8.60
C VAL A 55 -9.65 16.24 8.65
N SER A 56 -8.65 17.11 8.49
CA SER A 56 -8.86 18.55 8.37
C SER A 56 -8.85 18.94 6.89
N ARG A 57 -9.79 19.80 6.49
CA ARG A 57 -9.94 20.29 5.12
C ARG A 57 -9.78 21.80 5.09
N ALA A 58 -9.19 22.33 4.02
CA ALA A 58 -9.10 23.78 3.84
C ALA A 58 -10.48 24.44 3.94
N GLY A 59 -10.59 25.48 4.77
CA GLY A 59 -11.83 26.23 4.99
C GLY A 59 -12.81 25.60 5.99
N VAL A 60 -12.50 24.43 6.58
CA VAL A 60 -13.30 23.82 7.64
C VAL A 60 -12.53 23.89 8.96
N ALA A 61 -13.12 24.55 9.96
CA ALA A 61 -12.44 24.81 11.24
C ALA A 61 -12.27 23.55 12.11
N GLU A 62 -13.25 22.64 12.08
CA GLU A 62 -13.21 21.42 12.88
C GLU A 62 -12.84 20.19 12.03
N PRO A 63 -11.93 19.33 12.51
CA PRO A 63 -11.58 18.10 11.82
C PRO A 63 -12.75 17.10 11.84
N ILE A 64 -12.87 16.33 10.76
CA ILE A 64 -13.84 15.25 10.63
C ILE A 64 -13.23 13.97 11.21
N GLY A 65 -13.89 13.36 12.19
CA GLY A 65 -13.54 12.03 12.68
C GLY A 65 -14.02 10.95 11.72
N VAL A 66 -13.09 10.14 11.21
CA VAL A 66 -13.34 9.05 10.26
C VAL A 66 -13.00 7.73 10.95
N ASN A 67 -13.94 6.79 10.98
CA ASN A 67 -13.77 5.47 11.59
C ASN A 67 -14.02 4.30 10.62
N THR A 68 -14.36 4.60 9.37
CA THR A 68 -14.71 3.61 8.34
C THR A 68 -14.12 4.00 6.99
N SER A 69 -14.81 4.84 6.21
CA SER A 69 -14.32 5.31 4.91
C SER A 69 -14.75 6.76 4.67
N LEU A 70 -13.86 7.55 4.10
CA LEU A 70 -14.12 8.91 3.66
C LEU A 70 -13.71 9.05 2.18
N PRO A 71 -14.68 9.02 1.24
CA PRO A 71 -14.40 9.28 -0.17
C PRO A 71 -14.20 10.78 -0.43
N ASN A 72 -13.61 11.10 -1.59
CA ASN A 72 -13.40 12.45 -2.11
C ASN A 72 -12.65 13.35 -1.12
N VAL A 73 -11.54 12.84 -0.56
CA VAL A 73 -10.62 13.65 0.23
C VAL A 73 -9.96 14.68 -0.69
N PRO A 74 -10.09 16.00 -0.45
CA PRO A 74 -9.55 17.00 -1.36
C PRO A 74 -8.03 17.15 -1.22
N GLU A 75 -7.40 17.71 -2.25
CA GLU A 75 -6.05 18.29 -2.16
C GLU A 75 -6.02 19.38 -1.07
N GLY A 76 -4.91 19.47 -0.34
CA GLY A 76 -4.73 20.33 0.83
C GLY A 76 -5.36 19.80 2.12
N ALA A 77 -5.92 18.58 2.12
CA ALA A 77 -6.38 17.95 3.35
C ALA A 77 -5.22 17.35 4.15
N SER A 78 -5.32 17.45 5.48
CA SER A 78 -4.38 16.80 6.41
C SER A 78 -5.09 15.71 7.21
N ILE A 79 -4.47 14.55 7.30
CA ILE A 79 -4.92 13.36 8.03
C ILE A 79 -4.03 13.23 9.26
N ARG A 80 -4.64 13.19 10.45
CA ARG A 80 -3.95 12.92 11.71
C ARG A 80 -4.41 11.57 12.24
N ALA A 81 -3.44 10.68 12.45
CA ALA A 81 -3.62 9.34 12.99
C ALA A 81 -2.97 9.28 14.37
N ASP A 82 -3.77 9.22 15.43
CA ASP A 82 -3.27 9.04 16.80
C ASP A 82 -2.73 7.61 17.00
N GLU A 83 -2.14 7.31 18.16
CA GLU A 83 -1.35 6.10 18.44
C GLU A 83 -1.99 4.76 17.99
N ASN A 84 -3.31 4.62 18.14
CA ASN A 84 -4.03 3.36 17.82
C ASN A 84 -4.68 3.36 16.43
N VAL A 85 -4.39 4.36 15.60
CA VAL A 85 -5.02 4.52 14.29
C VAL A 85 -4.21 3.78 13.22
N GLN A 86 -4.92 3.07 12.34
CA GLN A 86 -4.37 2.57 11.09
C GLN A 86 -5.35 2.94 9.97
N ALA A 87 -4.83 3.52 8.90
CA ALA A 87 -5.65 3.93 7.77
C ALA A 87 -4.91 3.72 6.45
N LEU A 88 -5.67 3.51 5.39
CA LEU A 88 -5.19 3.37 4.04
C LEU A 88 -5.73 4.53 3.20
N LEU A 89 -4.84 5.38 2.71
CA LEU A 89 -5.16 6.37 1.69
C LEU A 89 -5.00 5.71 0.32
N THR A 90 -6.00 5.79 -0.54
CA THR A 90 -5.91 5.31 -1.92
C THR A 90 -6.19 6.44 -2.89
N ILE A 91 -5.24 6.67 -3.81
CA ILE A 91 -5.31 7.68 -4.86
C ILE A 91 -5.56 6.97 -6.20
N ARG A 92 -6.67 7.30 -6.85
CA ARG A 92 -7.11 6.70 -8.12
C ARG A 92 -7.22 7.73 -9.23
N SER A 93 -7.03 7.25 -10.45
CA SER A 93 -7.39 7.99 -11.66
C SER A 93 -8.92 8.07 -11.78
N PRO A 94 -9.51 9.28 -11.91
CA PRO A 94 -10.95 9.43 -12.09
C PRO A 94 -11.44 8.94 -13.47
N GLN A 95 -10.53 8.73 -14.42
CA GLN A 95 -10.85 8.40 -15.82
C GLN A 95 -11.12 6.90 -16.01
N ASP A 96 -10.32 6.06 -15.35
CA ASP A 96 -10.34 4.60 -15.52
C ASP A 96 -10.38 3.83 -14.18
N ASN A 97 -10.44 4.55 -13.05
CA ASN A 97 -10.45 4.00 -11.70
C ASN A 97 -9.22 3.15 -11.35
N SER A 98 -8.13 3.29 -12.11
CA SER A 98 -6.86 2.64 -11.80
C SER A 98 -6.25 3.24 -10.52
N ILE A 99 -5.62 2.39 -9.70
CA ILE A 99 -4.90 2.83 -8.51
C ILE A 99 -3.54 3.35 -8.96
N LEU A 100 -3.20 4.56 -8.51
CA LEU A 100 -1.93 5.22 -8.82
C LEU A 100 -0.97 5.12 -7.63
N GLU A 101 -1.50 5.34 -6.43
CA GLU A 101 -0.73 5.32 -5.19
C GLU A 101 -1.61 4.86 -4.02
N THR A 102 -1.03 4.05 -3.14
CA THR A 102 -1.62 3.75 -1.83
C THR A 102 -0.64 4.11 -0.72
N VAL A 103 -1.17 4.66 0.36
CA VAL A 103 -0.40 5.04 1.54
C VAL A 103 -1.00 4.42 2.78
N GLN A 104 -0.29 3.48 3.37
CA GLN A 104 -0.62 2.98 4.70
C GLN A 104 -0.10 3.97 5.73
N ILE A 105 -1.02 4.52 6.52
CA ILE A 105 -0.78 5.47 7.60
C ILE A 105 -0.86 4.71 8.92
N TYR A 106 0.19 4.81 9.73
CA TYR A 106 0.27 4.19 11.05
C TYR A 106 -0.04 5.19 12.16
N GLY A 107 -0.16 4.71 13.39
CA GLY A 107 -0.42 5.57 14.53
C GLY A 107 0.72 6.58 14.76
N SER A 108 0.36 7.69 15.41
CA SER A 108 1.25 8.84 15.65
C SER A 108 1.80 9.45 14.36
N THR A 109 0.98 9.52 13.32
CA THR A 109 1.36 10.04 12.00
C THR A 109 0.49 11.22 11.59
N ASP A 110 1.12 12.23 10.99
CA ASP A 110 0.44 13.24 10.21
C ASP A 110 0.78 13.10 8.73
N LEU A 111 -0.23 13.22 7.87
CA LEU A 111 -0.07 13.16 6.42
C LEU A 111 -0.90 14.25 5.76
N GLU A 112 -0.27 15.10 4.97
CA GLU A 112 -0.90 16.13 4.15
C GLU A 112 -0.83 15.76 2.68
N ILE A 113 -1.95 15.94 1.98
CA ILE A 113 -2.04 15.75 0.53
C ILE A 113 -1.74 17.10 -0.12
N VAL A 114 -0.47 17.35 -0.43
CA VAL A 114 -0.03 18.64 -1.01
C VAL A 114 -0.51 18.78 -2.45
N ARG A 115 -0.40 17.70 -3.24
CA ARG A 115 -0.85 17.67 -4.63
C ARG A 115 -1.33 16.29 -5.04
N ALA A 116 -2.42 16.22 -5.81
CA ALA A 116 -2.87 14.99 -6.45
C ALA A 116 -3.57 15.30 -7.77
N GLN A 117 -2.78 15.68 -8.78
CA GLN A 117 -3.28 16.19 -10.06
C GLN A 117 -2.87 15.28 -11.23
N LEU A 118 -3.82 15.04 -12.13
CA LEU A 118 -3.64 14.20 -13.30
C LEU A 118 -3.88 15.03 -14.56
N PRO A 119 -3.19 14.74 -15.67
CA PRO A 119 -3.53 15.33 -16.96
C PRO A 119 -4.95 14.93 -17.36
N ARG A 120 -5.76 15.90 -17.76
CA ARG A 120 -7.17 15.70 -18.11
C ARG A 120 -7.35 14.91 -19.41
N PHE A 121 -6.42 15.07 -20.35
CA PHE A 121 -6.51 14.47 -21.68
C PHE A 121 -5.46 13.37 -21.86
N GLN A 122 -5.86 12.23 -22.42
CA GLN A 122 -4.94 11.12 -22.71
C GLN A 122 -3.81 11.51 -23.67
N MET A 123 -4.03 12.49 -24.54
CA MET A 123 -3.01 13.00 -25.48
C MET A 123 -1.94 13.86 -24.79
N SER A 124 -2.17 14.31 -23.55
CA SER A 124 -1.14 15.04 -22.80
C SER A 124 0.11 14.17 -22.65
N ALA A 125 1.31 14.76 -22.67
CA ALA A 125 2.56 14.08 -22.38
C ALA A 125 3.02 14.23 -20.91
N ARG A 126 2.26 14.97 -20.07
CA ARG A 126 2.62 15.23 -18.67
C ARG A 126 2.46 13.98 -17.79
N PRO A 127 3.26 13.81 -16.73
CA PRO A 127 3.07 12.74 -15.75
C PRO A 127 1.84 13.01 -14.86
N HIS A 128 1.38 12.00 -14.14
CA HIS A 128 0.55 12.21 -12.95
C HIS A 128 1.41 12.82 -11.85
N GLN A 129 0.93 13.83 -11.13
CA GLN A 129 1.67 14.50 -10.08
C GLN A 129 1.02 14.22 -8.72
N ILE A 130 1.74 13.53 -7.86
CA ILE A 130 1.30 13.22 -6.50
C ILE A 130 2.40 13.67 -5.55
N GLU A 131 2.07 14.57 -4.64
CA GLU A 131 2.97 15.11 -3.63
C GLU A 131 2.31 15.03 -2.26
N LEU A 132 2.98 14.33 -1.35
CA LEU A 132 2.54 14.12 0.01
C LEU A 132 3.57 14.71 0.98
N LEU A 133 3.12 15.12 2.15
CA LEU A 133 3.97 15.64 3.21
C LEU A 133 3.65 14.92 4.52
N THR A 134 4.68 14.49 5.25
CA THR A 134 4.53 13.92 6.60
C THR A 134 5.58 14.54 7.51
N ASN A 135 5.17 15.11 8.64
CA ASN A 135 6.08 15.76 9.59
C ASN A 135 6.58 14.79 10.65
N ILE A 136 5.75 13.80 11.01
CA ILE A 136 6.06 12.78 12.00
C ILE A 136 5.28 11.51 11.71
N GLY A 137 5.83 10.39 12.18
CA GLY A 137 5.16 9.10 12.20
C GLY A 137 5.71 8.15 11.16
N ARG A 138 4.88 7.19 10.77
CA ARG A 138 5.27 6.12 9.84
C ARG A 138 4.26 6.02 8.72
N VAL A 139 4.78 5.97 7.51
CA VAL A 139 3.98 5.69 6.32
C VAL A 139 4.64 4.63 5.46
N ARG A 140 3.83 3.78 4.83
CA ARG A 140 4.26 2.98 3.69
C ARG A 140 3.59 3.48 2.44
N VAL A 141 4.39 3.76 1.43
CA VAL A 141 3.94 4.30 0.15
C VAL A 141 4.18 3.25 -0.92
N ASN A 142 3.12 2.89 -1.64
CA ASN A 142 3.17 1.98 -2.77
C ASN A 142 2.75 2.74 -4.03
N ILE A 143 3.67 2.83 -4.98
CA ILE A 143 3.44 3.48 -6.28
C ILE A 143 3.12 2.40 -7.30
N ALA A 144 1.92 2.46 -7.87
CA ALA A 144 1.45 1.48 -8.82
C ALA A 144 2.18 1.58 -10.16
N ASN A 145 2.23 0.47 -10.89
CA ASN A 145 2.60 0.48 -12.29
C ASN A 145 1.47 1.12 -13.10
N SER A 146 1.79 2.21 -13.79
CA SER A 146 0.84 2.92 -14.65
C SER A 146 1.39 3.08 -16.06
N SER A 147 0.49 3.07 -17.04
CA SER A 147 0.84 3.32 -18.45
C SER A 147 1.41 4.73 -18.66
N ARG A 148 1.01 5.68 -17.80
CA ARG A 148 1.55 7.04 -17.75
C ARG A 148 2.45 7.19 -16.52
N PRO A 149 3.65 7.79 -16.65
CA PRO A 149 4.54 7.99 -15.52
C PRO A 149 3.87 8.74 -14.36
N ILE A 150 4.18 8.33 -13.14
CA ILE A 150 3.77 8.99 -11.91
C ILE A 150 4.99 9.69 -11.33
N GLU A 151 4.90 11.01 -11.21
CA GLU A 151 5.84 11.84 -10.46
C GLU A 151 5.35 11.88 -9.00
N ALA A 152 5.76 10.88 -8.23
CA ALA A 152 5.42 10.72 -6.82
C ALA A 152 6.52 11.30 -5.92
N VAL A 153 6.14 12.15 -4.98
CA VAL A 153 7.06 12.82 -4.06
C VAL A 153 6.54 12.75 -2.63
N LEU A 154 7.40 12.32 -1.70
CA LEU A 154 7.16 12.47 -0.27
C LEU A 154 8.11 13.52 0.32
N ILE A 155 7.54 14.52 0.97
CA ILE A 155 8.23 15.57 1.70
C ILE A 155 8.21 15.24 3.19
N THR A 156 9.35 15.42 3.83
CA THR A 156 9.54 15.33 5.28
C THR A 156 10.29 16.59 5.75
N PRO A 157 10.33 16.89 7.06
CA PRO A 157 11.08 18.04 7.57
C PRO A 157 12.58 17.98 7.21
N GLN A 158 13.13 16.77 7.03
CA GLN A 158 14.56 16.56 6.77
C GLN A 158 14.88 16.40 5.29
N ALA A 159 13.96 15.93 4.44
CA ALA A 159 14.26 15.57 3.06
C ALA A 159 13.06 15.65 2.10
N ARG A 160 13.38 15.80 0.80
CA ARG A 160 12.45 15.58 -0.32
C ARG A 160 12.84 14.31 -1.06
N THR A 161 11.90 13.39 -1.20
CA THR A 161 12.12 12.09 -1.86
C THR A 161 11.24 11.94 -3.08
N THR A 162 11.84 11.66 -4.25
CA THR A 162 11.14 11.24 -5.45
C THR A 162 11.08 9.72 -5.51
N LEU A 163 9.91 9.16 -5.79
CA LEU A 163 9.62 7.73 -5.77
C LEU A 163 9.29 7.23 -7.19
N GLN A 164 9.87 6.10 -7.58
CA GLN A 164 9.48 5.38 -8.80
C GLN A 164 8.40 4.34 -8.47
N GLU A 165 7.93 3.58 -9.47
CA GLU A 165 7.12 2.37 -9.22
C GLU A 165 7.79 1.47 -8.19
N GLY A 166 7.08 1.10 -7.13
CA GLY A 166 7.65 0.30 -6.04
C GLY A 166 6.98 0.52 -4.69
N SER A 167 7.66 0.06 -3.64
CA SER A 167 7.20 0.09 -2.26
C SER A 167 8.28 0.67 -1.35
N TYR A 168 7.88 1.62 -0.51
CA TYR A 168 8.77 2.43 0.31
C TYR A 168 8.23 2.53 1.72
N ALA A 169 9.11 2.46 2.72
CA ALA A 169 8.78 2.73 4.10
C ALA A 169 9.52 3.97 4.59
N PHE A 170 8.77 4.86 5.22
CA PHE A 170 9.28 6.06 5.87
C PHE A 170 8.98 6.00 7.36
N GLU A 171 10.00 6.32 8.15
CA GLU A 171 9.89 6.56 9.58
C GLU A 171 10.43 7.96 9.84
N VAL A 172 9.56 8.85 10.32
CA VAL A 172 9.84 10.27 10.46
C VAL A 172 9.68 10.65 11.92
N SER A 173 10.73 11.25 12.46
CA SER A 173 10.77 11.81 13.80
C SER A 173 11.16 13.28 13.73
N ASN A 174 11.21 13.94 14.88
CA ASN A 174 11.73 15.31 14.95
C ASN A 174 13.21 15.41 14.55
N ASP A 175 13.99 14.34 14.76
CA ASP A 175 15.44 14.35 14.62
C ASP A 175 15.91 13.80 13.28
N GLU A 176 15.14 12.91 12.66
CA GLU A 176 15.53 12.25 11.41
C GLU A 176 14.35 11.67 10.63
N THR A 177 14.58 11.53 9.31
CA THR A 177 13.79 10.71 8.40
C THR A 177 14.61 9.50 7.99
N GLN A 178 14.07 8.31 8.20
CA GLN A 178 14.59 7.06 7.66
C GLN A 178 13.74 6.64 6.45
N LEU A 179 14.41 6.37 5.33
CA LEU A 179 13.81 5.83 4.12
C LEU A 179 14.36 4.44 3.88
N THR A 180 13.48 3.46 3.71
CA THR A 180 13.81 2.11 3.24
C THR A 180 13.12 1.83 1.92
N VAL A 181 13.90 1.52 0.88
CA VAL A 181 13.38 1.10 -0.43
C VAL A 181 13.19 -0.41 -0.40
N ARG A 182 11.94 -0.86 -0.40
CA ARG A 182 11.61 -2.30 -0.39
C ARG A 182 11.62 -2.84 -1.80
N GLU A 183 11.12 -2.04 -2.71
CA GLU A 183 10.97 -2.34 -4.12
C GLU A 183 11.01 -1.05 -4.93
N GLY A 184 11.55 -1.11 -6.14
CA GLY A 184 11.74 0.07 -6.99
C GLY A 184 13.04 0.81 -6.68
N ALA A 185 13.03 2.11 -6.94
CA ALA A 185 14.14 3.01 -6.69
C ALA A 185 13.64 4.38 -6.25
N ALA A 186 14.36 5.00 -5.32
CA ALA A 186 14.05 6.32 -4.81
C ALA A 186 15.26 7.24 -4.92
N GLN A 187 14.99 8.54 -5.08
CA GLN A 187 15.99 9.59 -5.01
C GLN A 187 15.63 10.51 -3.86
N ILE A 188 16.44 10.50 -2.80
CA ILE A 188 16.25 11.35 -1.63
C ILE A 188 17.26 12.48 -1.62
N SER A 189 16.77 13.70 -1.41
CA SER A 189 17.57 14.92 -1.46
C SER A 189 17.40 15.72 -0.17
N ALA A 190 18.53 16.16 0.38
CA ALA A 190 18.59 17.03 1.55
C ALA A 190 19.91 17.82 1.57
N GLN A 191 19.87 19.07 2.03
CA GLN A 191 21.05 19.94 2.13
C GLN A 191 21.87 20.02 0.82
N GLY A 192 21.18 20.06 -0.33
CA GLY A 192 21.82 20.12 -1.66
C GLY A 192 22.53 18.84 -2.10
N LYS A 193 22.46 17.74 -1.32
CA LYS A 193 22.98 16.42 -1.71
C LYS A 193 21.84 15.49 -2.10
N LEU A 194 22.09 14.69 -3.12
CA LEU A 194 21.20 13.65 -3.62
C LEU A 194 21.79 12.28 -3.26
N GLN A 195 20.95 11.37 -2.80
CA GLN A 195 21.28 9.96 -2.64
C GLN A 195 20.26 9.13 -3.41
N GLU A 196 20.77 8.28 -4.30
CA GLU A 196 19.95 7.27 -4.96
C GLU A 196 19.92 6.01 -4.11
N LEU A 197 18.74 5.40 -4.00
CA LEU A 197 18.51 4.15 -3.28
C LEU A 197 17.83 3.17 -4.21
N SER A 198 18.43 2.00 -4.34
CA SER A 198 17.87 0.84 -5.02
C SER A 198 17.13 -0.06 -4.03
N GLN A 199 16.46 -1.09 -4.55
CA GLN A 199 15.83 -2.13 -3.74
C GLN A 199 16.73 -2.65 -2.60
N GLN A 200 16.12 -2.83 -1.42
CA GLN A 200 16.74 -3.27 -0.17
C GLN A 200 17.79 -2.30 0.40
N GLN A 201 17.91 -1.09 -0.14
CA GLN A 201 18.76 -0.05 0.43
C GLN A 201 17.95 0.85 1.35
N ARG A 202 18.63 1.40 2.36
CA ARG A 202 18.07 2.41 3.24
C ARG A 202 19.02 3.57 3.40
N THR A 203 18.49 4.72 3.80
CA THR A 203 19.28 5.83 4.30
C THR A 203 18.58 6.50 5.48
N VAL A 204 19.33 7.31 6.19
CA VAL A 204 18.83 8.20 7.24
C VAL A 204 19.26 9.62 6.91
N VAL A 205 18.33 10.55 7.01
CA VAL A 205 18.55 11.98 6.89
C VAL A 205 18.24 12.63 8.22
N LYS A 206 19.28 13.08 8.93
CA LYS A 206 19.12 13.83 10.18
C LYS A 206 18.66 15.25 9.91
N LEU A 207 18.04 15.88 10.90
CA LEU A 207 17.63 17.28 10.83
C LEU A 207 18.82 18.17 10.47
N ASN A 208 18.64 19.01 9.43
CA ASN A 208 19.68 19.86 8.86
C ASN A 208 20.94 19.13 8.35
N GLY A 209 20.88 17.80 8.16
CA GLY A 209 21.96 16.98 7.64
C GLY A 209 21.73 16.54 6.19
N PRO A 210 22.80 16.18 5.44
CA PRO A 210 22.65 15.46 4.18
C PRO A 210 22.24 13.99 4.42
N PRO A 211 21.84 13.24 3.38
CA PRO A 211 21.65 11.80 3.48
C PRO A 211 22.94 11.11 3.95
N SER A 212 22.82 10.16 4.87
CA SER A 212 23.96 9.48 5.52
C SER A 212 24.64 8.42 4.63
N GLY A 213 24.33 8.40 3.34
CA GLY A 213 24.74 7.34 2.41
C GLY A 213 23.84 6.11 2.46
N VAL A 214 24.21 5.08 1.71
CA VAL A 214 23.51 3.79 1.71
C VAL A 214 23.91 3.01 2.98
N LEU A 215 22.93 2.74 3.83
CA LEU A 215 23.10 1.92 5.02
C LEU A 215 22.76 0.46 4.73
N SER A 216 23.20 -0.44 5.61
CA SER A 216 22.95 -1.88 5.50
C SER A 216 21.45 -2.19 5.31
N PRO A 217 21.11 -3.18 4.45
CA PRO A 217 19.73 -3.56 4.20
C PRO A 217 19.01 -3.98 5.46
N VAL A 218 17.72 -3.67 5.52
CA VAL A 218 16.79 -4.49 6.28
C VAL A 218 16.68 -5.82 5.53
N ARG A 219 17.13 -6.93 6.14
CA ARG A 219 17.12 -8.24 5.47
C ARG A 219 15.70 -8.78 5.50
N ASN A 220 15.06 -8.88 4.34
CA ASN A 220 13.82 -9.64 4.23
C ASN A 220 14.15 -11.14 4.24
N LEU A 221 13.61 -11.86 5.21
CA LEU A 221 13.76 -13.30 5.35
C LEU A 221 12.76 -14.08 4.48
N VAL A 222 11.71 -13.42 3.99
CA VAL A 222 10.74 -14.02 3.06
C VAL A 222 11.24 -13.90 1.63
N SER A 223 11.18 -15.01 0.90
CA SER A 223 11.38 -15.05 -0.54
C SER A 223 10.05 -14.98 -1.29
N ASN A 224 10.02 -14.27 -2.43
CA ASN A 224 8.82 -14.12 -3.27
C ASN A 224 7.54 -13.68 -2.50
N GLY A 225 7.67 -12.80 -1.51
CA GLY A 225 6.52 -12.22 -0.80
C GLY A 225 5.80 -11.11 -1.58
N ASN A 226 6.42 -10.62 -2.67
CA ASN A 226 5.82 -9.70 -3.64
C ASN A 226 5.14 -10.43 -4.82
N PHE A 227 5.20 -11.76 -4.83
CA PHE A 227 4.55 -12.62 -5.82
C PHE A 227 4.93 -12.30 -7.28
N ARG A 228 6.16 -11.83 -7.53
CA ARG A 228 6.63 -11.53 -8.89
C ARG A 228 7.03 -12.75 -9.70
N VAL A 229 7.43 -13.82 -9.02
CA VAL A 229 7.75 -15.10 -9.64
C VAL A 229 6.68 -16.14 -9.28
N PRO A 230 6.53 -17.22 -10.07
CA PRO A 230 5.59 -18.29 -9.74
C PRO A 230 5.75 -18.82 -8.31
N LEU A 231 4.64 -19.28 -7.70
CA LEU A 231 4.67 -19.86 -6.35
C LEU A 231 5.47 -21.17 -6.29
N SER A 232 5.53 -21.90 -7.40
CA SER A 232 6.39 -23.08 -7.53
C SER A 232 7.82 -22.74 -7.15
N ASP A 233 8.46 -23.60 -6.36
CA ASP A 233 9.84 -23.47 -5.87
C ASP A 233 10.11 -22.35 -4.86
N THR A 234 9.12 -21.51 -4.54
CA THR A 234 9.25 -20.43 -3.52
C THR A 234 8.31 -20.61 -2.34
N TRP A 235 7.17 -21.27 -2.56
CA TRP A 235 6.16 -21.56 -1.55
C TRP A 235 5.67 -23.00 -1.69
N ASP A 236 5.62 -23.72 -0.58
CA ASP A 236 5.03 -25.06 -0.50
C ASP A 236 3.51 -24.93 -0.38
N LEU A 237 2.80 -25.26 -1.46
CA LEU A 237 1.33 -25.26 -1.48
C LEU A 237 0.77 -26.57 -0.94
N TYR A 238 -0.31 -26.51 -0.18
CA TYR A 238 -0.97 -27.70 0.34
C TYR A 238 -2.48 -27.52 0.51
N ASN A 239 -3.19 -28.64 0.56
CA ASN A 239 -4.59 -28.73 0.93
C ASN A 239 -4.77 -29.77 2.04
N ASP A 240 -5.67 -29.47 2.98
CA ASP A 240 -6.14 -30.40 4.01
C ASP A 240 -7.66 -30.51 3.89
N LEU A 241 -8.15 -31.69 3.50
CA LEU A 241 -9.56 -31.92 3.20
C LEU A 241 -10.17 -32.83 4.26
N GLN A 242 -11.28 -32.42 4.87
CA GLN A 242 -12.11 -33.33 5.68
C GLN A 242 -12.66 -34.47 4.82
N ASN A 243 -13.02 -34.17 3.56
CA ASN A 243 -13.52 -35.14 2.60
C ASN A 243 -12.67 -35.10 1.32
N THR A 244 -11.86 -36.14 1.12
CA THR A 244 -10.94 -36.26 -0.03
C THR A 244 -11.62 -36.40 -1.39
N ARG A 245 -12.95 -36.56 -1.42
CA ARG A 245 -13.73 -36.56 -2.68
C ARG A 245 -14.16 -35.17 -3.12
N GLU A 246 -14.03 -34.16 -2.26
CA GLU A 246 -14.32 -32.78 -2.64
C GLU A 246 -13.15 -32.15 -3.39
N ARG A 247 -13.47 -31.06 -4.10
CA ARG A 247 -12.47 -30.28 -4.82
C ARG A 247 -11.56 -29.55 -3.82
N GLU A 248 -10.27 -29.65 -4.08
CA GLU A 248 -9.23 -28.86 -3.42
C GLU A 248 -9.41 -27.36 -3.68
N GLY A 249 -8.95 -26.54 -2.75
CA GLY A 249 -8.80 -25.11 -3.01
C GLY A 249 -7.51 -24.83 -3.79
N THR A 250 -7.40 -23.59 -4.26
CA THR A 250 -6.27 -23.15 -5.08
C THR A 250 -5.61 -21.91 -4.50
N VAL A 251 -4.29 -21.82 -4.64
CA VAL A 251 -3.53 -20.58 -4.41
C VAL A 251 -2.97 -20.11 -5.75
N THR A 252 -3.37 -18.93 -6.21
CA THR A 252 -2.94 -18.36 -7.50
C THR A 252 -2.50 -16.92 -7.36
N ILE A 253 -1.56 -16.48 -8.20
CA ILE A 253 -1.12 -15.08 -8.20
C ILE A 253 -2.08 -14.27 -9.08
N GLN A 254 -2.72 -13.25 -8.50
CA GLN A 254 -3.63 -12.34 -9.21
C GLN A 254 -3.40 -10.90 -8.76
N ALA A 255 -3.86 -9.93 -9.55
CA ALA A 255 -3.90 -8.53 -9.12
C ALA A 255 -5.21 -8.27 -8.35
N VAL A 256 -5.10 -7.96 -7.06
CA VAL A 256 -6.23 -7.63 -6.19
C VAL A 256 -6.01 -6.21 -5.65
N GLY A 257 -6.93 -5.29 -5.91
CA GLY A 257 -6.76 -3.89 -5.48
C GLY A 257 -5.50 -3.22 -6.05
N GLY A 258 -5.13 -3.51 -7.30
CA GLY A 258 -3.93 -2.97 -7.95
C GLY A 258 -2.61 -3.60 -7.50
N GLN A 259 -2.65 -4.54 -6.55
CA GLN A 259 -1.48 -5.16 -5.94
C GLN A 259 -1.41 -6.64 -6.30
N ARG A 260 -0.20 -7.12 -6.62
CA ARG A 260 0.01 -8.55 -6.91
C ARG A 260 -0.07 -9.35 -5.62
N SER A 261 -0.99 -10.31 -5.59
CA SER A 261 -1.41 -11.01 -4.38
C SER A 261 -1.50 -12.52 -4.62
N ALA A 262 -1.20 -13.31 -3.58
CA ALA A 262 -1.57 -14.72 -3.54
C ALA A 262 -3.04 -14.84 -3.11
N VAL A 263 -3.88 -15.37 -4.00
CA VAL A 263 -5.33 -15.52 -3.83
C VAL A 263 -5.67 -16.97 -3.51
N PHE A 264 -6.37 -17.17 -2.39
CA PHE A 264 -6.85 -18.44 -1.87
C PHE A 264 -8.34 -18.53 -2.19
N GLU A 265 -8.74 -19.56 -2.93
CA GLU A 265 -10.14 -19.75 -3.31
C GLU A 265 -10.54 -21.22 -3.21
N ARG A 266 -11.70 -21.46 -2.60
CA ARG A 266 -12.39 -22.76 -2.62
C ARG A 266 -13.90 -22.57 -2.46
N ARG A 267 -14.67 -23.44 -3.11
CA ARG A 267 -16.09 -23.66 -2.82
C ARG A 267 -16.33 -25.13 -2.48
N GLY A 268 -16.94 -25.41 -1.35
CA GLY A 268 -17.19 -26.77 -0.87
C GLY A 268 -18.23 -26.81 0.24
N PHE A 269 -18.63 -28.01 0.64
CA PHE A 269 -19.58 -28.24 1.73
C PHE A 269 -18.89 -28.70 3.00
N TYR A 270 -17.81 -29.50 2.88
CA TYR A 270 -17.05 -29.97 4.03
C TYR A 270 -15.90 -29.02 4.35
N HIS A 271 -15.39 -29.11 5.58
CA HIS A 271 -14.23 -28.35 5.98
C HIS A 271 -13.02 -28.67 5.10
N ALA A 272 -12.29 -27.64 4.71
CA ALA A 272 -10.94 -27.77 4.21
C ALA A 272 -10.07 -26.58 4.63
N ALA A 273 -8.77 -26.77 4.53
CA ALA A 273 -7.79 -25.70 4.51
C ALA A 273 -6.98 -25.73 3.22
N THR A 274 -6.72 -24.55 2.65
CA THR A 274 -5.81 -24.35 1.53
C THR A 274 -4.75 -23.37 1.98
N GLY A 275 -3.48 -23.75 1.83
CA GLY A 275 -2.39 -22.95 2.37
C GLY A 275 -1.14 -22.91 1.52
N MET A 276 -0.28 -21.97 1.87
CA MET A 276 1.09 -21.87 1.39
C MET A 276 2.02 -21.70 2.59
N ARG A 277 3.17 -22.39 2.55
CA ARG A 277 4.19 -22.37 3.60
C ARG A 277 5.54 -22.00 3.00
N GLN A 278 6.34 -21.28 3.76
CA GLN A 278 7.75 -21.07 3.44
C GLN A 278 8.61 -21.39 4.66
N SER A 279 9.57 -22.28 4.45
CA SER A 279 10.61 -22.57 5.44
C SER A 279 11.64 -21.45 5.45
N ILE A 280 11.83 -20.83 6.61
CA ILE A 280 12.73 -19.67 6.80
C ILE A 280 14.05 -20.12 7.41
N ASN A 281 14.00 -20.92 8.49
CA ASN A 281 15.14 -21.48 9.22
C ASN A 281 16.26 -20.46 9.52
N ALA A 282 15.90 -19.26 9.99
CA ALA A 282 16.84 -18.18 10.24
C ALA A 282 17.05 -17.92 11.74
N ASP A 283 18.31 -17.84 12.18
CA ASP A 283 18.68 -17.32 13.49
C ASP A 283 18.51 -15.80 13.53
N VAL A 284 17.80 -15.30 14.54
CA VAL A 284 17.43 -13.88 14.68
C VAL A 284 17.93 -13.26 15.98
N ARG A 285 18.78 -13.96 16.76
CA ARG A 285 19.31 -13.46 18.05
C ARG A 285 20.11 -12.16 17.93
N GLY A 286 20.71 -11.92 16.77
CA GLY A 286 21.48 -10.71 16.48
C GLY A 286 20.64 -9.55 15.92
N PHE A 287 19.31 -9.68 15.85
CA PHE A 287 18.47 -8.63 15.29
C PHE A 287 17.98 -7.69 16.39
N THR A 288 18.12 -6.39 16.16
CA THR A 288 17.54 -5.35 17.01
C THR A 288 16.04 -5.16 16.73
N SER A 289 15.58 -5.45 15.51
CA SER A 289 14.15 -5.54 15.19
C SER A 289 13.85 -6.65 14.17
N LEU A 290 12.67 -7.26 14.28
CA LEU A 290 12.17 -8.26 13.34
C LEU A 290 10.69 -7.99 13.08
N ARG A 291 10.40 -7.27 11.99
CA ARG A 291 9.04 -6.82 11.68
C ARG A 291 8.40 -7.73 10.67
N LEU A 292 7.30 -8.37 11.06
CA LEU A 292 6.38 -9.05 10.18
C LEU A 292 5.45 -8.03 9.54
N HIS A 293 5.24 -8.13 8.24
CA HIS A 293 4.30 -7.30 7.50
C HIS A 293 3.61 -8.14 6.41
N PHE A 294 2.30 -7.93 6.26
CA PHE A 294 1.56 -8.34 5.06
C PHE A 294 0.25 -7.55 4.95
N VAL A 295 -0.28 -7.50 3.74
CA VAL A 295 -1.63 -7.01 3.45
C VAL A 295 -2.55 -8.20 3.27
N VAL A 296 -3.73 -8.19 3.90
CA VAL A 296 -4.77 -9.21 3.77
C VAL A 296 -6.07 -8.60 3.26
N GLN A 297 -6.78 -9.33 2.40
CA GLN A 297 -8.13 -9.00 1.95
C GLN A 297 -9.04 -10.21 2.08
N ILE A 298 -10.25 -10.00 2.58
CA ILE A 298 -11.31 -11.02 2.57
C ILE A 298 -12.33 -10.61 1.51
N LEU A 299 -12.47 -11.46 0.49
CA LEU A 299 -13.37 -11.27 -0.66
C LEU A 299 -14.65 -12.10 -0.50
N GLY A 300 -14.58 -13.20 0.26
CA GLY A 300 -15.71 -14.06 0.57
C GLY A 300 -15.42 -14.98 1.76
N GLN A 301 -16.43 -15.18 2.59
CA GLN A 301 -16.40 -16.01 3.79
C GLN A 301 -17.82 -16.54 4.03
N ASP A 302 -17.96 -17.84 4.30
CA ASP A 302 -19.26 -18.45 4.62
C ASP A 302 -19.42 -18.89 6.09
N VAL A 303 -18.32 -19.24 6.75
CA VAL A 303 -18.28 -19.53 8.19
C VAL A 303 -18.12 -18.22 8.96
N PRO A 304 -19.07 -17.78 9.80
CA PRO A 304 -18.93 -16.56 10.60
C PRO A 304 -17.77 -16.64 11.60
N VAL A 305 -17.09 -15.51 11.80
CA VAL A 305 -15.89 -15.40 12.64
C VAL A 305 -14.82 -16.37 12.15
N CYS A 306 -14.56 -17.46 12.86
CA CYS A 306 -13.57 -18.48 12.51
C CYS A 306 -14.04 -19.88 12.93
N GLY A 307 -15.36 -20.10 12.91
CA GLY A 307 -15.99 -21.33 13.35
C GLY A 307 -15.98 -21.51 14.88
N ALA A 308 -16.62 -22.58 15.35
CA ALA A 308 -16.87 -22.82 16.78
C ALA A 308 -15.59 -23.02 17.61
N LEU A 309 -14.48 -23.40 16.97
CA LEU A 309 -13.16 -23.58 17.61
C LEU A 309 -12.19 -22.42 17.36
N GLY A 310 -12.57 -21.44 16.54
CA GLY A 310 -11.69 -20.34 16.14
C GLY A 310 -10.52 -20.79 15.25
N THR A 311 -10.70 -21.85 14.46
CA THR A 311 -9.67 -22.44 13.57
C THR A 311 -9.94 -22.22 12.09
N GLU A 312 -11.15 -21.80 11.72
CA GLU A 312 -11.68 -21.76 10.35
C GLU A 312 -11.85 -20.31 9.86
N CYS A 313 -10.81 -19.50 10.01
CA CYS A 313 -10.83 -18.13 9.46
C CYS A 313 -10.63 -18.17 7.94
N PRO A 314 -11.24 -17.25 7.17
CA PRO A 314 -11.00 -17.11 5.74
C PRO A 314 -9.54 -16.72 5.42
N MET A 315 -8.79 -16.20 6.40
CA MET A 315 -7.33 -16.14 6.34
C MET A 315 -6.74 -16.34 7.74
N MET A 316 -5.72 -17.18 7.83
CA MET A 316 -4.92 -17.46 9.01
C MET A 316 -3.45 -17.24 8.67
N PHE A 317 -2.74 -16.57 9.57
CA PHE A 317 -1.30 -16.52 9.61
C PHE A 317 -0.79 -17.41 10.76
N GLU A 318 0.21 -18.24 10.46
CA GLU A 318 0.92 -19.07 11.42
C GLU A 318 2.43 -18.85 11.30
N LEU A 319 3.06 -18.53 12.42
CA LEU A 319 4.50 -18.43 12.58
C LEU A 319 4.99 -19.55 13.49
N GLU A 320 5.91 -20.38 12.98
CA GLU A 320 6.65 -21.35 13.80
C GLU A 320 8.03 -20.78 14.13
N TYR A 321 8.39 -20.76 15.41
CA TYR A 321 9.63 -20.17 15.90
C TYR A 321 10.19 -20.96 17.09
N LYS A 322 11.40 -20.62 17.51
CA LYS A 322 11.96 -21.05 18.79
C LYS A 322 12.04 -19.89 19.77
N ASP A 323 11.62 -20.13 21.01
CA ASP A 323 11.68 -19.17 22.10
C ASP A 323 13.11 -18.99 22.66
N GLN A 324 13.25 -18.25 23.76
CA GLN A 324 14.54 -17.97 24.40
C GLN A 324 15.15 -19.23 25.03
N GLU A 325 14.30 -20.18 25.42
CA GLU A 325 14.63 -21.49 25.97
C GLU A 325 14.86 -22.55 24.86
N ASN A 326 14.77 -22.15 23.59
CA ASN A 326 14.93 -23.00 22.40
C ASN A 326 13.84 -24.10 22.27
N ASN A 327 12.69 -23.92 22.91
CA ASN A 327 11.50 -24.73 22.66
C ASN A 327 10.81 -24.30 21.36
N ALA A 328 10.17 -25.24 20.69
CA ALA A 328 9.32 -24.94 19.53
C ALA A 328 8.01 -24.28 20.00
N ALA A 329 7.70 -23.13 19.42
CA ALA A 329 6.51 -22.35 19.70
C ALA A 329 5.79 -21.94 18.41
N LYS A 330 4.50 -21.60 18.55
CA LYS A 330 3.64 -21.15 17.46
C LYS A 330 2.94 -19.85 17.83
N PHE A 331 2.85 -18.94 16.87
CA PHE A 331 1.98 -17.77 16.95
C PHE A 331 0.95 -17.86 15.83
N LEU A 332 -0.32 -17.63 16.17
CA LEU A 332 -1.47 -17.75 15.27
C LEU A 332 -2.26 -16.44 15.29
N GLN A 333 -2.58 -15.93 14.11
CA GLN A 333 -3.46 -14.77 13.94
C GLN A 333 -4.46 -15.05 12.83
N GLY A 334 -5.74 -15.07 13.17
CA GLY A 334 -6.83 -15.17 12.21
C GLY A 334 -7.37 -13.80 11.81
N PHE A 335 -7.95 -13.73 10.61
CA PHE A 335 -8.62 -12.57 10.06
C PHE A 335 -10.00 -12.98 9.54
N TYR A 336 -11.03 -12.22 9.88
CA TYR A 336 -12.42 -12.48 9.45
C TYR A 336 -13.17 -11.18 9.14
N ALA A 337 -14.24 -11.26 8.35
CA ALA A 337 -15.06 -10.11 8.01
C ALA A 337 -16.51 -10.23 8.54
N VAL A 338 -17.05 -11.45 8.52
CA VAL A 338 -18.44 -11.74 8.89
C VAL A 338 -18.54 -12.02 10.39
N PRO A 339 -19.25 -11.18 11.19
CA PRO A 339 -19.44 -11.44 12.60
C PRO A 339 -20.48 -12.54 12.84
N ASP A 340 -20.46 -13.14 14.03
CA ASP A 340 -21.48 -14.08 14.48
C ASP A 340 -22.48 -13.38 15.41
N ALA A 341 -23.71 -13.19 14.94
CA ALA A 341 -24.77 -12.56 15.73
C ALA A 341 -25.24 -13.43 16.91
N SER A 342 -25.01 -14.74 16.86
CA SER A 342 -25.38 -15.67 17.93
C SER A 342 -24.36 -15.71 19.08
N GLY A 343 -23.12 -15.27 18.82
CA GLY A 343 -22.01 -15.36 19.78
C GLY A 343 -21.53 -16.78 20.04
N ALA A 344 -21.90 -17.76 19.21
CA ALA A 344 -21.49 -19.15 19.32
C ALA A 344 -20.03 -19.36 18.91
N ASN A 345 -19.52 -18.54 18.00
CA ASN A 345 -18.15 -18.63 17.49
C ASN A 345 -17.22 -17.64 18.23
N PRO A 346 -16.19 -18.13 18.94
CA PRO A 346 -15.24 -17.27 19.61
C PRO A 346 -14.31 -16.57 18.59
N PRO A 347 -13.91 -15.31 18.83
CA PRO A 347 -12.95 -14.61 17.99
C PRO A 347 -11.51 -14.98 18.36
N TYR A 348 -11.24 -16.19 18.85
CA TYR A 348 -9.89 -16.65 19.20
C TYR A 348 -9.85 -18.18 19.11
N ASN A 349 -8.65 -18.72 18.92
CA ASN A 349 -8.47 -20.17 18.82
C ASN A 349 -8.57 -20.82 20.20
N LEU A 350 -9.49 -21.79 20.35
CA LEU A 350 -9.71 -22.49 21.62
C LEU A 350 -8.64 -23.55 21.94
N GLY A 351 -7.92 -24.03 20.93
CA GLY A 351 -6.95 -25.14 21.04
C GLY A 351 -5.49 -24.71 21.19
N SER A 352 -5.14 -23.45 20.96
CA SER A 352 -3.75 -22.96 20.93
C SER A 352 -3.16 -22.59 22.29
N GLY A 353 -3.90 -22.72 23.40
CA GLY A 353 -3.45 -22.37 24.75
C GLY A 353 -3.34 -20.85 25.03
N ASN A 354 -3.06 -20.04 24.01
CA ASN A 354 -3.10 -18.58 24.05
C ASN A 354 -4.41 -18.06 23.44
N ARG A 355 -5.04 -17.08 24.10
CA ARG A 355 -6.27 -16.41 23.67
C ARG A 355 -5.98 -15.12 22.91
N GLU A 356 -5.22 -15.22 21.84
CA GLU A 356 -5.04 -14.09 20.92
C GLU A 356 -6.32 -13.89 20.10
N GLU A 357 -6.90 -12.70 20.15
CA GLU A 357 -8.09 -12.38 19.37
C GLU A 357 -7.76 -12.27 17.87
N HIS A 358 -8.52 -13.02 17.08
CA HIS A 358 -8.61 -12.87 15.64
C HIS A 358 -9.12 -11.49 15.28
N GLN A 359 -8.58 -10.94 14.21
CA GLN A 359 -8.88 -9.57 13.81
C GLN A 359 -10.05 -9.54 12.85
N ARG A 360 -11.09 -8.79 13.24
CA ARG A 360 -12.15 -8.42 12.32
C ARG A 360 -11.65 -7.33 11.38
N ILE A 361 -11.72 -7.58 10.08
CA ILE A 361 -11.31 -6.64 9.03
C ILE A 361 -12.47 -6.35 8.06
N PRO A 362 -12.45 -5.23 7.31
CA PRO A 362 -13.49 -4.93 6.35
C PRO A 362 -13.58 -5.97 5.22
N LEU A 363 -14.81 -6.34 4.83
CA LEU A 363 -15.03 -7.15 3.63
C LEU A 363 -14.67 -6.33 2.38
N ASN A 364 -13.97 -6.93 1.42
CA ASN A 364 -13.47 -6.30 0.20
C ASN A 364 -12.53 -5.10 0.44
N GLY A 365 -11.97 -4.95 1.65
CA GLY A 365 -11.01 -3.91 1.98
C GLY A 365 -9.62 -4.49 2.25
N ALA A 366 -8.58 -3.78 1.80
CA ALA A 366 -7.21 -4.07 2.20
C ALA A 366 -7.01 -3.75 3.68
N TYR A 367 -6.44 -4.70 4.41
CA TYR A 367 -6.04 -4.54 5.81
C TYR A 367 -4.55 -4.86 5.94
N THR A 368 -3.80 -3.95 6.55
CA THR A 368 -2.36 -4.15 6.77
C THR A 368 -2.11 -4.66 8.16
N TYR A 369 -1.46 -5.82 8.25
CA TYR A 369 -1.00 -6.39 9.51
C TYR A 369 0.50 -6.18 9.68
N GLU A 370 0.89 -5.67 10.84
CA GLU A 370 2.30 -5.48 11.22
C GLU A 370 2.52 -5.89 12.68
N LEU A 371 3.65 -6.57 12.93
CA LEU A 371 4.06 -6.98 14.27
C LEU A 371 5.58 -6.98 14.41
N ASN A 372 6.12 -6.36 15.47
CA ASN A 372 7.53 -6.53 15.85
C ASN A 372 7.67 -7.80 16.69
N LEU A 373 8.24 -8.85 16.09
CA LEU A 373 8.38 -10.15 16.72
C LEU A 373 9.42 -10.16 17.84
N ILE A 374 10.46 -9.34 17.78
CA ILE A 374 11.47 -9.24 18.86
C ILE A 374 10.82 -8.73 20.14
N GLU A 375 9.96 -7.71 20.03
CA GLU A 375 9.28 -7.13 21.20
C GLU A 375 8.17 -8.05 21.72
N THR A 376 7.42 -8.67 20.80
CA THR A 376 6.19 -9.41 21.15
C THR A 376 6.46 -10.85 21.58
N LEU A 377 7.28 -11.58 20.81
CA LEU A 377 7.49 -13.02 20.97
C LEU A 377 8.91 -13.38 21.44
N LYS A 378 9.86 -12.45 21.29
CA LYS A 378 11.28 -12.64 21.61
C LYS A 378 11.88 -13.93 21.02
N PRO A 379 11.68 -14.22 19.71
CA PRO A 379 12.16 -15.44 19.10
C PRO A 379 13.69 -15.46 19.03
N THR A 380 14.28 -16.65 19.12
CA THR A 380 15.70 -16.89 18.83
C THR A 380 15.91 -17.39 17.40
N GLN A 381 14.94 -18.12 16.86
CA GLN A 381 14.96 -18.64 15.50
C GLN A 381 13.57 -18.58 14.88
N ILE A 382 13.47 -18.16 13.62
CA ILE A 382 12.24 -18.32 12.83
C ILE A 382 12.36 -19.58 11.97
N THR A 383 11.44 -20.52 12.16
CA THR A 383 11.45 -21.81 11.46
C THR A 383 10.68 -21.70 10.16
N SER A 384 9.45 -21.21 10.20
CA SER A 384 8.62 -21.04 9.00
C SER A 384 7.48 -20.05 9.19
N ILE A 385 6.99 -19.53 8.08
CA ILE A 385 5.72 -18.79 7.99
C ILE A 385 4.73 -19.55 7.12
N LYS A 386 3.45 -19.37 7.41
CA LYS A 386 2.37 -20.05 6.72
C LYS A 386 1.14 -19.16 6.66
N PHE A 387 0.52 -19.11 5.49
CA PHE A 387 -0.77 -18.47 5.27
C PHE A 387 -1.74 -19.53 4.79
N TYR A 388 -2.94 -19.59 5.37
CA TYR A 388 -3.95 -20.54 4.94
C TYR A 388 -5.36 -20.01 5.15
N ALA A 389 -6.25 -20.33 4.20
CA ALA A 389 -7.68 -20.09 4.32
C ALA A 389 -8.36 -21.40 4.74
N SER A 390 -9.30 -21.34 5.68
CA SER A 390 -9.98 -22.52 6.23
C SER A 390 -11.49 -22.27 6.41
N GLY A 391 -12.29 -23.32 6.20
CA GLY A 391 -13.76 -23.28 6.25
C GLY A 391 -14.38 -24.17 5.18
N HIS A 392 -15.65 -23.92 4.81
CA HIS A 392 -16.28 -24.64 3.69
C HIS A 392 -16.10 -23.89 2.36
N THR A 393 -16.34 -22.57 2.36
CA THR A 393 -16.17 -21.72 1.17
C THR A 393 -15.49 -20.41 1.57
N TYR A 394 -14.34 -20.13 0.94
CA TYR A 394 -13.54 -18.95 1.24
C TYR A 394 -12.92 -18.35 -0.01
N HIS A 395 -12.76 -17.04 0.02
CA HIS A 395 -12.04 -16.27 -0.98
C HIS A 395 -11.30 -15.13 -0.29
N SER A 396 -9.98 -15.17 -0.30
CA SER A 396 -9.13 -14.19 0.38
C SER A 396 -7.80 -14.05 -0.35
N SER A 397 -7.07 -12.98 -0.05
CA SER A 397 -5.74 -12.78 -0.60
C SER A 397 -4.76 -12.22 0.42
N VAL A 398 -3.48 -12.48 0.16
CA VAL A 398 -2.37 -11.84 0.87
C VAL A 398 -1.39 -11.22 -0.13
N ALA A 399 -0.81 -10.08 0.24
CA ALA A 399 0.14 -9.32 -0.55
C ALA A 399 1.25 -8.74 0.34
N GLU A 400 2.37 -8.30 -0.25
CA GLU A 400 3.48 -7.66 0.48
C GLU A 400 3.95 -8.46 1.71
N VAL A 401 4.14 -9.77 1.56
CA VAL A 401 4.57 -10.62 2.67
C VAL A 401 6.06 -10.39 2.95
N GLU A 402 6.37 -9.87 4.12
CA GLU A 402 7.72 -9.51 4.50
C GLU A 402 8.03 -9.89 5.95
N LEU A 403 9.27 -10.32 6.18
CA LEU A 403 9.81 -10.56 7.50
C LEU A 403 11.17 -9.89 7.59
N LEU A 404 11.19 -8.72 8.20
CA LEU A 404 12.23 -7.72 8.01
C LEU A 404 13.13 -7.63 9.23
N GLY A 405 14.37 -8.07 9.06
CA GLY A 405 15.39 -8.03 10.09
C GLY A 405 16.30 -6.82 10.01
N GLU A 406 16.46 -6.12 11.12
CA GLU A 406 17.53 -5.14 11.33
C GLU A 406 18.54 -5.71 12.32
N GLN A 407 19.82 -5.69 11.95
CA GLN A 407 20.94 -6.14 12.78
C GLN A 407 21.57 -4.98 13.55
#